data_AF-A0AA39QDD3-F1
#
_entry.id   AF-A0AA39QDD3-F1
#
_cell.length_a   1.000
_cell.length_b   1.000
_cell.length_c   1.000
_cell.angle_alpha   90.00
_cell.angle_beta   90.00
_cell.angle_gamma   90.00
#
_symmetry.space_group_name_H-M   'P 1'
#
loop_
_entity.id
_entity.type
_entity.pdbx_description
1 polymer ?
#
loop_
_entity_poly.entity_id
_entity_poly.type
_entity_poly.pdbx_seq_one_letter_code
_entity_poly.pdbx_strand_id
1 'polypeptide(L)'
;MSSSPKASSSSRGSSSSSSSRSATHLHKEMRWFEARVGVTRAQALEEQISVLQSRIQDLEQPGHSDSSITLSDPYNRHRPAEFASSPGASQSLPDIVDFPVEYRERFLQRFVQQSSEIGFFLDISRFVESLSSSSRAQPSTPLLSAVYLWGIHLSPISELFGYEPIILQRAIQAVAQGLSTRHPQIILQCIQAEVLLANYFYRNSRVLEGKYHTTTAVSLVLSARLHRIRSTEPTSANSLDVGVEATLPPPVDLVEEGERINAFWTVLILNNCWSAADGSPSNISYTASDGRVDLPWPLDIASYHRVNRSPQYRTSHTIQKFLASDTDDSNSIIALHAKASILYEQASRVGTKFRPGMQQQEAARFFATFSTLERVIQRFLEGLPSPMAIATQSSTGATVVIHTLSQMSMIQLHAPFLARNPSSRGRVVAGFRAIVQIIRGFDISRSLFMDPIVGVLWANTGKLLMQEISGGQGAVAGNEPLQLLNVIMSAITAGASHWPLLEAQLTDLNHLYTSAMQESGLQ
;
A
#
# COMPACT_ATOMS: atom_id res chain seq x y z
N MET A 1 -17.21 -45.74 -84.83
CA MET A 1 -18.19 -44.81 -84.21
C MET A 1 -17.81 -44.72 -82.74
N SER A 2 -16.80 -43.91 -82.40
CA SER A 2 -16.88 -42.48 -82.01
C SER A 2 -17.45 -42.34 -80.59
N SER A 3 -16.89 -41.58 -79.63
CA SER A 3 -15.77 -40.63 -79.54
C SER A 3 -15.82 -40.07 -78.09
N SER A 4 -14.65 -39.79 -77.48
CA SER A 4 -14.24 -38.81 -76.40
C SER A 4 -15.28 -37.90 -75.68
N PRO A 5 -14.96 -37.07 -74.63
CA PRO A 5 -13.71 -36.88 -73.83
C PRO A 5 -13.82 -36.58 -72.28
N LYS A 6 -12.65 -36.64 -71.62
CA LYS A 6 -11.99 -35.77 -70.58
C LYS A 6 -12.72 -34.76 -69.64
N ALA A 7 -12.32 -34.87 -68.35
CA ALA A 7 -11.64 -33.88 -67.46
C ALA A 7 -12.37 -33.01 -66.41
N SER A 8 -11.57 -32.68 -65.36
CA SER A 8 -11.72 -31.78 -64.18
C SER A 8 -12.42 -32.37 -62.93
N SER A 9 -12.08 -32.07 -61.67
CA SER A 9 -10.87 -31.75 -60.87
C SER A 9 -11.36 -31.28 -59.49
N SER A 10 -10.62 -31.58 -58.40
CA SER A 10 -10.71 -30.97 -57.05
C SER A 10 -11.92 -31.34 -56.18
N SER A 11 -11.89 -31.37 -54.85
CA SER A 11 -10.86 -31.52 -53.82
C SER A 11 -11.65 -31.62 -52.51
N ARG A 12 -11.51 -32.72 -51.76
CA ARG A 12 -12.05 -32.86 -50.39
C ARG A 12 -10.90 -32.93 -49.41
N GLY A 13 -10.87 -31.97 -48.49
CA GLY A 13 -10.03 -31.95 -47.29
C GLY A 13 -10.25 -30.60 -46.61
N SER A 14 -10.29 -30.46 -45.30
CA SER A 14 -10.33 -31.40 -44.18
C SER A 14 -10.68 -30.52 -42.96
N SER A 15 -11.55 -31.04 -42.11
CA SER A 15 -12.00 -30.41 -40.87
C SER A 15 -10.96 -30.62 -39.76
N SER A 16 -10.15 -29.61 -39.46
CA SER A 16 -9.35 -29.55 -38.22
C SER A 16 -8.88 -28.12 -37.93
N SER A 17 -9.71 -27.29 -37.30
CA SER A 17 -9.26 -25.94 -36.85
C SER A 17 -9.94 -25.37 -35.60
N SER A 18 -10.85 -26.10 -34.92
CA SER A 18 -11.54 -25.57 -33.74
C SER A 18 -10.83 -25.83 -32.40
N SER A 19 -9.87 -26.75 -32.33
CA SER A 19 -9.22 -27.12 -31.06
C SER A 19 -7.93 -26.34 -30.75
N SER A 20 -7.22 -25.79 -31.76
CA SER A 20 -5.95 -25.06 -31.52
C SER A 20 -6.12 -23.58 -31.17
N ARG A 21 -7.30 -22.98 -31.44
CA ARG A 21 -7.62 -21.59 -31.08
C ARG A 21 -7.94 -21.39 -29.58
N SER A 22 -8.38 -22.44 -28.89
CA SER A 22 -8.69 -22.35 -27.46
C SER A 22 -7.44 -22.51 -26.58
N ALA A 23 -6.49 -23.35 -26.99
CA ALA A 23 -5.21 -23.54 -26.28
C ALA A 23 -4.25 -22.33 -26.42
N THR A 24 -4.29 -21.62 -27.55
CA THR A 24 -3.48 -20.41 -27.77
C THR A 24 -4.02 -19.17 -27.05
N HIS A 25 -5.33 -19.11 -26.78
CA HIS A 25 -5.94 -18.05 -25.97
C HIS A 25 -5.61 -18.19 -24.47
N LEU A 26 -5.60 -19.43 -23.95
CA LEU A 26 -5.21 -19.72 -22.56
C LEU A 26 -3.71 -19.51 -22.30
N HIS A 27 -2.85 -19.74 -23.28
CA HIS A 27 -1.42 -19.42 -23.19
C HIS A 27 -1.14 -17.89 -23.22
N LYS A 28 -2.02 -17.09 -23.84
CA LYS A 28 -1.94 -15.62 -23.78
C LYS A 28 -2.38 -15.11 -22.41
N GLU A 29 -3.45 -15.64 -21.80
CA GLU A 29 -3.94 -15.25 -20.48
C GLU A 29 -2.94 -15.51 -19.32
N MET A 30 -2.11 -16.55 -19.40
CA MET A 30 -1.04 -16.80 -18.42
C MET A 30 0.15 -15.84 -18.55
N ARG A 31 0.50 -15.38 -19.76
CA ARG A 31 1.59 -14.41 -19.97
C ARG A 31 1.29 -13.00 -19.44
N TRP A 32 0.01 -12.64 -19.27
CA TRP A 32 -0.37 -11.35 -18.69
C TRP A 32 -0.12 -11.25 -17.18
N PHE A 33 0.08 -12.39 -16.49
CA PHE A 33 0.49 -12.42 -15.08
C PHE A 33 2.02 -12.49 -14.89
N GLU A 34 2.76 -13.02 -15.88
CA GLU A 34 4.22 -13.21 -15.80
C GLU A 34 5.04 -11.96 -16.19
N ALA A 35 4.42 -10.95 -16.81
CA ALA A 35 5.10 -9.69 -17.13
C ALA A 35 5.42 -8.80 -15.90
N ARG A 36 5.16 -9.29 -14.68
CA ARG A 36 5.54 -8.68 -13.39
C ARG A 36 6.85 -9.22 -12.82
N VAL A 37 7.86 -9.45 -13.65
CA VAL A 37 9.22 -9.72 -13.13
C VAL A 37 10.19 -8.67 -13.64
N GLY A 38 10.02 -7.45 -13.13
CA GLY A 38 11.12 -6.52 -12.95
C GLY A 38 11.82 -6.88 -11.64
N VAL A 39 13.09 -7.30 -11.73
CA VAL A 39 13.95 -7.84 -10.68
C VAL A 39 13.48 -9.20 -10.15
N THR A 40 14.21 -10.26 -10.50
CA THR A 40 13.85 -11.63 -10.12
C THR A 40 13.92 -11.79 -8.60
N ARG A 41 13.02 -12.60 -8.02
CA ARG A 41 13.07 -13.00 -6.59
C ARG A 41 14.46 -13.44 -6.12
N ALA A 42 15.29 -13.94 -7.04
CA ALA A 42 16.69 -14.29 -6.79
C ALA A 42 17.55 -13.06 -6.46
N GLN A 43 17.42 -11.95 -7.19
CA GLN A 43 18.18 -10.71 -6.93
C GLN A 43 17.77 -10.05 -5.61
N ALA A 44 16.47 -10.08 -5.27
CA ALA A 44 15.99 -9.60 -3.97
C ALA A 44 16.53 -10.45 -2.80
N LEU A 45 16.66 -11.77 -3.01
CA LEU A 45 17.27 -12.66 -2.03
C LEU A 45 18.79 -12.46 -1.94
N GLU A 46 19.47 -12.22 -3.04
CA GLU A 46 20.92 -11.93 -3.07
C GLU A 46 21.25 -10.62 -2.35
N GLU A 47 20.44 -9.59 -2.52
CA GLU A 47 20.60 -8.32 -1.80
C GLU A 47 20.31 -8.49 -0.30
N GLN A 48 19.27 -9.27 0.07
CA GLN A 48 18.99 -9.62 1.46
C GLN A 48 20.12 -10.42 2.11
N ILE A 49 20.70 -11.38 1.38
CA ILE A 49 21.86 -12.15 1.86
C ILE A 49 23.05 -11.23 2.06
N SER A 50 23.32 -10.31 1.14
CA SER A 50 24.43 -9.35 1.23
C SER A 50 24.32 -8.45 2.46
N VAL A 51 23.14 -7.89 2.72
CA VAL A 51 22.90 -7.02 3.88
C VAL A 51 22.96 -7.81 5.19
N LEU A 52 22.37 -9.02 5.23
CA LEU A 52 22.43 -9.89 6.42
C LEU A 52 23.85 -10.38 6.71
N GLN A 53 24.64 -10.70 5.68
CA GLN A 53 26.06 -11.08 5.84
C GLN A 53 26.89 -9.94 6.40
N SER A 54 26.70 -8.72 5.88
CA SER A 54 27.35 -7.51 6.42
C SER A 54 26.97 -7.29 7.89
N ARG A 55 25.69 -7.48 8.22
CA ARG A 55 25.21 -7.33 9.60
C ARG A 55 25.74 -8.40 10.55
N ILE A 56 25.85 -9.64 10.10
CA ILE A 56 26.46 -10.74 10.88
C ILE A 56 27.95 -10.45 11.10
N GLN A 57 28.66 -9.99 10.06
CA GLN A 57 30.08 -9.64 10.15
C GLN A 57 30.35 -8.49 11.15
N ASP A 58 29.48 -7.47 11.16
CA ASP A 58 29.52 -6.39 12.16
C ASP A 58 29.25 -6.88 13.60
N LEU A 59 28.40 -7.89 13.75
CA LEU A 59 28.04 -8.46 15.05
C LEU A 59 29.07 -9.49 15.57
N GLU A 60 29.84 -10.11 14.68
CA GLU A 60 30.88 -11.09 15.02
C GLU A 60 32.21 -10.43 15.46
N GLN A 61 32.43 -9.14 15.19
CA GLN A 61 33.65 -8.42 15.58
C GLN A 61 33.36 -7.14 16.38
N PRO A 62 33.05 -7.22 17.69
CA PRO A 62 32.67 -6.06 18.50
C PRO A 62 33.86 -5.17 18.93
N GLY A 63 34.87 -4.91 18.07
CA GLY A 63 36.12 -4.28 18.52
C GLY A 63 36.93 -3.40 17.57
N HIS A 64 36.59 -3.24 16.28
CA HIS A 64 37.44 -2.46 15.36
C HIS A 64 36.62 -1.65 14.34
N SER A 65 35.96 -0.58 14.77
CA SER A 65 35.38 0.40 13.86
C SER A 65 36.34 1.56 13.63
N ASP A 66 37.19 1.45 12.62
CA ASP A 66 37.78 2.59 11.88
C ASP A 66 38.37 2.06 10.56
N SER A 67 37.51 1.70 9.62
CA SER A 67 37.90 1.61 8.21
C SER A 67 36.70 1.90 7.31
N SER A 68 36.72 3.10 6.73
CA SER A 68 35.76 3.59 5.74
C SER A 68 35.69 2.65 4.53
N ILE A 69 34.50 2.10 4.26
CA ILE A 69 34.18 1.39 3.02
C ILE A 69 33.63 2.41 2.04
N THR A 70 34.40 2.71 0.99
CA THR A 70 33.95 3.53 -0.15
C THR A 70 33.05 2.72 -1.07
N LEU A 71 31.75 3.03 -1.07
CA LEU A 71 30.76 2.53 -2.04
C LEU A 71 30.88 3.28 -3.37
N SER A 72 31.00 2.53 -4.47
CA SER A 72 31.00 3.07 -5.84
C SER A 72 29.57 3.15 -6.37
N ASP A 73 29.17 4.33 -6.86
CA ASP A 73 27.85 4.59 -7.46
C ASP A 73 27.84 4.27 -8.98
N PRO A 74 27.02 3.29 -9.45
CA PRO A 74 26.95 2.92 -10.86
C PRO A 74 26.15 3.89 -11.76
N TYR A 75 25.54 4.96 -11.24
CA TYR A 75 24.69 5.87 -12.04
C TYR A 75 25.38 7.13 -12.58
N ASN A 76 26.70 7.26 -12.42
CA ASN A 76 27.44 8.48 -12.79
C ASN A 76 27.64 8.69 -14.31
N ARG A 77 26.84 8.05 -15.19
CA ARG A 77 27.08 8.02 -16.64
C ARG A 77 26.34 9.08 -17.47
N HIS A 78 25.49 9.91 -16.87
CA HIS A 78 24.74 10.93 -17.60
C HIS A 78 24.74 12.27 -16.86
N ARG A 79 25.87 12.99 -16.92
CA ARG A 79 25.95 14.40 -16.56
C ARG A 79 26.50 15.18 -17.76
N PRO A 80 25.79 16.17 -18.31
CA PRO A 80 26.38 17.10 -19.27
C PRO A 80 27.49 17.88 -18.56
N ALA A 81 28.67 17.86 -19.17
CA ALA A 81 29.86 18.54 -18.68
C ALA A 81 29.73 20.05 -18.93
N GLU A 82 29.54 20.81 -17.87
CA GLU A 82 30.03 22.19 -17.73
C GLU A 82 30.01 22.53 -16.22
N PHE A 83 30.97 23.34 -15.78
CA PHE A 83 31.40 23.59 -14.40
C PHE A 83 32.41 22.59 -13.81
N ALA A 84 33.61 22.59 -14.41
CA ALA A 84 34.82 22.17 -13.73
C ALA A 84 35.47 23.36 -12.98
N SER A 85 35.55 23.26 -11.66
CA SER A 85 36.67 23.77 -10.84
C SER A 85 36.55 23.24 -9.40
N SER A 86 37.53 22.45 -8.97
CA SER A 86 37.76 22.00 -7.58
C SER A 86 39.11 22.59 -7.11
N PRO A 87 39.46 22.70 -5.81
CA PRO A 87 39.69 21.52 -4.96
C PRO A 87 39.42 21.66 -3.44
N GLY A 88 39.17 20.54 -2.76
CA GLY A 88 39.71 20.29 -1.42
C GLY A 88 38.89 20.75 -0.21
N ALA A 89 37.75 20.10 0.05
CA ALA A 89 37.32 19.76 1.40
C ALA A 89 36.35 18.59 1.30
N SER A 90 36.64 17.50 2.00
CA SER A 90 35.65 16.52 2.40
C SER A 90 34.63 17.27 3.25
N GLN A 91 33.62 17.88 2.63
CA GLN A 91 32.52 18.51 3.37
C GLN A 91 31.76 17.36 4.04
N SER A 92 32.08 17.14 5.31
CA SER A 92 31.13 16.53 6.24
C SER A 92 29.79 17.22 6.04
N LEU A 93 28.79 16.40 5.68
CA LEU A 93 27.41 16.82 5.40
C LEU A 93 26.90 17.79 6.49
N PRO A 94 26.17 18.86 6.13
CA PRO A 94 25.50 19.68 7.13
C PRO A 94 24.54 18.82 7.95
N ASP A 95 24.61 18.93 9.27
CA ASP A 95 23.66 18.33 10.20
C ASP A 95 22.26 18.94 9.94
N ILE A 96 21.16 18.24 10.26
CA ILE A 96 19.80 18.80 10.24
C ILE A 96 19.74 20.07 11.12
N VAL A 97 20.61 20.14 12.12
CA VAL A 97 20.84 21.29 13.01
C VAL A 97 21.37 22.51 12.26
N ASP A 98 22.00 22.32 11.10
CA ASP A 98 22.65 23.38 10.31
C ASP A 98 21.66 24.15 9.43
N PHE A 99 20.43 23.65 9.27
CA PHE A 99 19.37 24.49 8.71
C PHE A 99 19.07 25.64 9.67
N PRO A 100 19.04 26.90 9.17
CA PRO A 100 18.54 28.02 9.95
C PRO A 100 17.20 27.67 10.59
N VAL A 101 17.02 28.07 11.85
CA VAL A 101 15.85 27.73 12.67
C VAL A 101 14.54 28.00 11.93
N GLU A 102 14.49 29.12 11.19
CA GLU A 102 13.37 29.53 10.35
C GLU A 102 12.96 28.47 9.31
N TYR A 103 13.92 27.77 8.69
CA TYR A 103 13.61 26.70 7.74
C TYR A 103 13.07 25.46 8.45
N ARG A 104 13.67 25.09 9.60
CA ARG A 104 13.20 23.95 10.40
C ARG A 104 11.77 24.15 10.88
N GLU A 105 11.44 25.35 11.36
CA GLU A 105 10.08 25.71 11.78
C GLU A 105 9.10 25.65 10.61
N ARG A 106 9.48 26.14 9.43
CA ARG A 106 8.66 26.03 8.22
C ARG A 106 8.42 24.58 7.81
N PHE A 107 9.43 23.73 7.84
CA PHE A 107 9.28 22.29 7.53
C PHE A 107 8.31 21.61 8.49
N LEU A 108 8.44 21.88 9.79
CA LEU A 108 7.54 21.36 10.81
C LEU A 108 6.12 21.85 10.59
N GLN A 109 5.92 23.13 10.30
CA GLN A 109 4.60 23.69 10.02
C GLN A 109 3.94 23.01 8.82
N ARG A 110 4.69 22.77 7.74
CA ARG A 110 4.18 22.07 6.55
C ARG A 110 3.84 20.61 6.86
N PHE A 111 4.71 19.93 7.60
CA PHE A 111 4.46 18.56 8.03
C PHE A 111 3.19 18.46 8.88
N VAL A 112 3.06 19.31 9.92
CA VAL A 112 1.91 19.28 10.84
C VAL A 112 0.59 19.44 10.08
N GLN A 113 0.54 20.35 9.10
CA GLN A 113 -0.64 20.59 8.25
C GLN A 113 -1.08 19.37 7.43
N GLN A 114 -0.17 18.44 7.11
CA GLN A 114 -0.43 17.26 6.26
C GLN A 114 -0.25 15.93 7.01
N SER A 115 0.08 15.97 8.29
CA SER A 115 0.47 14.81 9.09
C SER A 115 -0.57 13.67 9.07
N SER A 116 -1.86 14.02 9.16
CA SER A 116 -2.97 13.06 9.13
C SER A 116 -3.10 12.30 7.80
N GLU A 117 -2.61 12.87 6.71
CA GLU A 117 -2.72 12.31 5.37
C GLU A 117 -1.55 11.37 5.04
N ILE A 118 -0.38 11.62 5.63
CA ILE A 118 0.88 10.89 5.32
C ILE A 118 1.16 9.72 6.27
N GLY A 119 0.19 9.34 7.11
CA GLY A 119 0.29 8.19 8.01
C GLY A 119 0.91 8.51 9.39
N PHE A 120 0.83 9.75 9.85
CA PHE A 120 1.24 10.10 11.22
C PHE A 120 0.18 9.64 12.24
N PHE A 121 0.51 8.61 13.01
CA PHE A 121 -0.38 7.98 14.00
C PHE A 121 -0.16 8.46 15.44
N LEU A 122 0.95 9.16 15.70
CA LEU A 122 1.23 9.76 17.01
C LEU A 122 0.31 10.97 17.27
N ASP A 123 0.16 11.35 18.54
CA ASP A 123 -0.56 12.56 18.90
C ASP A 123 0.24 13.80 18.49
N ILE A 124 -0.32 14.56 17.55
CA ILE A 124 0.37 15.71 16.96
C ILE A 124 0.63 16.82 17.98
N SER A 125 -0.24 17.00 18.97
CA SER A 125 -0.07 17.99 20.03
C SER A 125 1.11 17.62 20.93
N ARG A 126 1.18 16.37 21.39
CA ARG A 126 2.33 15.85 22.16
C ARG A 126 3.62 15.90 21.37
N PHE A 127 3.58 15.58 20.08
CA PHE A 127 4.74 15.69 19.22
C PHE A 127 5.24 17.14 19.15
N VAL A 128 4.36 18.11 18.90
CA VAL A 128 4.75 19.52 18.83
C VAL A 128 5.28 20.03 20.18
N GLU A 129 4.63 19.68 21.29
CA GLU A 129 5.10 20.02 22.65
C GLU A 129 6.50 19.44 22.94
N SER A 130 6.76 18.22 22.46
CA SER A 130 8.04 17.55 22.67
C SER A 130 9.22 18.25 21.97
N LEU A 131 8.98 18.98 20.87
CA LEU A 131 10.00 19.74 20.13
C LEU A 131 10.59 20.89 20.97
N SER A 132 9.78 21.49 21.85
CA SER A 132 10.21 22.57 22.74
C SER A 132 10.83 22.06 24.04
N SER A 133 10.83 20.74 24.28
CA SER A 133 11.38 20.16 25.50
C SER A 133 12.91 20.14 25.49
N SER A 134 13.53 20.41 26.64
CA SER A 134 14.99 20.43 26.82
C SER A 134 15.56 19.11 27.37
N SER A 135 14.84 17.99 27.25
CA SER A 135 15.14 16.71 27.92
C SER A 135 15.07 15.48 27.00
N ARG A 136 15.20 14.26 27.56
CA ARG A 136 14.99 12.94 26.88
C ARG A 136 13.60 12.73 26.26
N ALA A 137 12.74 13.74 26.33
CA ALA A 137 11.43 13.76 25.68
C ALA A 137 11.46 14.29 24.24
N GLN A 138 12.58 14.87 23.76
CA GLN A 138 12.69 15.31 22.37
C GLN A 138 12.46 14.16 21.38
N PRO A 139 11.85 14.42 20.22
CA PRO A 139 11.71 13.41 19.17
C PRO A 139 13.05 12.76 18.82
N SER A 140 13.04 11.44 18.71
CA SER A 140 14.20 10.67 18.30
C SER A 140 14.66 11.08 16.90
N THR A 141 15.97 10.95 16.65
CA THR A 141 16.59 11.26 15.35
C THR A 141 15.90 10.60 14.16
N PRO A 142 15.48 9.31 14.21
CA PRO A 142 14.78 8.68 13.10
C PRO A 142 13.47 9.37 12.76
N LEU A 143 12.65 9.69 13.78
CA LEU A 143 11.38 10.38 13.60
C LEU A 143 11.59 11.79 13.06
N LEU A 144 12.50 12.56 13.67
CA LEU A 144 12.72 13.94 13.29
C LEU A 144 13.27 14.07 11.86
N SER A 145 14.16 13.14 11.44
CA SER A 145 14.70 13.11 10.07
C SER A 145 13.60 12.81 9.05
N ALA A 146 12.70 11.86 9.33
CA ALA A 146 11.56 11.56 8.46
C ALA A 146 10.56 12.73 8.40
N VAL A 147 10.31 13.42 9.52
CA VAL A 147 9.45 14.61 9.57
C VAL A 147 10.02 15.74 8.70
N TYR A 148 11.31 16.02 8.79
CA TYR A 148 11.94 17.05 7.96
C TYR A 148 12.00 16.68 6.49
N LEU A 149 12.22 15.39 6.16
CA LEU A 149 12.11 14.90 4.78
C LEU A 149 10.76 15.28 4.17
N TRP A 150 9.67 14.98 4.87
CA TRP A 150 8.32 15.35 4.44
C TRP A 150 8.10 16.86 4.40
N GLY A 151 8.62 17.60 5.39
CA GLY A 151 8.53 19.05 5.41
C GLY A 151 9.19 19.71 4.18
N ILE A 152 10.32 19.17 3.71
CA ILE A 152 10.98 19.60 2.47
C ILE A 152 10.20 19.15 1.25
N HIS A 153 9.79 17.89 1.20
CA HIS A 153 9.08 17.31 0.07
C HIS A 153 7.73 18.00 -0.21
N LEU A 154 7.10 18.54 0.83
CA LEU A 154 5.84 19.31 0.74
C LEU A 154 6.08 20.82 0.58
N SER A 155 7.33 21.27 0.58
CA SER A 155 7.68 22.70 0.49
C SER A 155 7.66 23.17 -0.97
N PRO A 156 7.07 24.34 -1.27
CA PRO A 156 7.15 24.94 -2.61
C PRO A 156 8.48 25.66 -2.89
N ILE A 157 9.44 25.62 -1.96
CA ILE A 157 10.69 26.39 -2.03
C ILE A 157 11.73 25.60 -2.84
N SER A 158 11.92 25.96 -4.11
CA SER A 158 12.81 25.26 -5.04
C SER A 158 14.28 25.20 -4.60
N GLU A 159 14.75 26.18 -3.85
CA GLU A 159 16.12 26.24 -3.31
C GLU A 159 16.43 25.06 -2.38
N LEU A 160 15.39 24.43 -1.82
CA LEU A 160 15.52 23.36 -0.84
C LEU A 160 15.50 21.96 -1.49
N PHE A 161 15.16 21.85 -2.77
CA PHE A 161 15.06 20.57 -3.47
C PHE A 161 16.40 19.82 -3.53
N GLY A 162 17.52 20.54 -3.58
CA GLY A 162 18.86 19.93 -3.54
C GLY A 162 19.18 19.21 -2.22
N TYR A 163 18.47 19.54 -1.13
CA TYR A 163 18.68 18.93 0.19
C TYR A 163 17.81 17.70 0.43
N GLU A 164 16.75 17.49 -0.35
CA GLU A 164 15.84 16.37 -0.18
C GLU A 164 16.55 15.00 -0.25
N PRO A 165 17.44 14.72 -1.24
CA PRO A 165 18.17 13.46 -1.27
C PRO A 165 19.10 13.25 -0.06
N ILE A 166 19.67 14.34 0.46
CA ILE A 166 20.57 14.32 1.62
C ILE A 166 19.80 13.92 2.88
N ILE A 167 18.65 14.57 3.11
CA ILE A 167 17.82 14.29 4.27
C ILE A 167 17.17 12.90 4.15
N LEU A 168 16.82 12.46 2.94
CA LEU A 168 16.37 11.09 2.70
C LEU A 168 17.43 10.07 3.13
N GLN A 169 18.68 10.22 2.68
CA GLN A 169 19.78 9.32 3.05
C GLN A 169 19.97 9.27 4.57
N ARG A 170 19.88 10.43 5.22
CA ARG A 170 19.96 10.51 6.69
C ARG A 170 18.79 9.82 7.39
N ALA A 171 17.57 10.01 6.91
CA ALA A 171 16.40 9.35 7.50
C ALA A 171 16.54 7.83 7.43
N ILE A 172 17.02 7.29 6.30
CA ILE A 172 17.32 5.86 6.11
C ILE A 172 18.39 5.38 7.11
N GLN A 173 19.50 6.11 7.25
CA GLN A 173 20.56 5.77 8.21
C GLN A 173 20.06 5.82 9.66
N ALA A 174 19.26 6.84 9.99
CA ALA A 174 18.73 7.03 11.33
C ALA A 174 17.78 5.88 11.72
N VAL A 175 16.86 5.46 10.85
CA VAL A 175 15.98 4.31 11.16
C VAL A 175 16.76 3.01 11.31
N ALA A 176 17.79 2.79 10.48
CA ALA A 176 18.65 1.60 10.57
C ALA A 176 19.42 1.51 11.91
N GLN A 177 19.80 2.65 12.47
CA GLN A 177 20.50 2.74 13.75
C GLN A 177 19.57 3.01 14.95
N GLY A 178 18.28 3.23 14.70
CA GLY A 178 17.35 3.79 15.67
C GLY A 178 17.23 2.97 16.94
N LEU A 179 17.09 1.65 16.81
CA LEU A 179 16.94 0.73 17.95
C LEU A 179 18.18 0.62 18.84
N SER A 180 19.35 1.07 18.37
CA SER A 180 20.59 1.12 19.15
C SER A 180 20.64 2.34 20.08
N THR A 181 19.72 3.30 19.93
CA THR A 181 19.68 4.52 20.71
C THR A 181 18.84 4.38 21.99
N ARG A 182 19.21 5.12 23.05
CA ARG A 182 18.46 5.12 24.31
C ARG A 182 17.41 6.23 24.28
N HIS A 183 16.18 5.89 23.90
CA HIS A 183 15.03 6.79 23.97
C HIS A 183 13.77 6.03 24.44
N PRO A 184 12.96 6.56 25.37
CA PRO A 184 11.85 5.82 25.99
C PRO A 184 10.78 5.37 24.99
N GLN A 185 10.55 6.16 23.93
CA GLN A 185 9.58 5.86 22.87
C GLN A 185 10.24 5.39 21.57
N ILE A 186 11.49 4.90 21.62
CA ILE A 186 12.27 4.64 20.40
C ILE A 186 11.58 3.66 19.45
N ILE A 187 10.99 2.58 19.97
CA ILE A 187 10.33 1.57 19.15
C ILE A 187 9.14 2.20 18.40
N LEU A 188 8.28 2.92 19.11
CA LEU A 188 7.09 3.54 18.54
C LEU A 188 7.46 4.63 17.52
N GLN A 189 8.45 5.45 17.83
CA GLN A 189 8.93 6.51 16.93
C GLN A 189 9.69 5.95 15.72
N CYS A 190 10.42 4.84 15.86
CA CYS A 190 10.99 4.12 14.73
C CYS A 190 9.89 3.56 13.82
N ILE A 191 8.82 2.94 14.36
CA ILE A 191 7.67 2.50 13.56
C ILE A 191 7.06 3.68 12.80
N GLN A 192 6.89 4.83 13.45
CA GLN A 192 6.37 6.04 12.81
C GLN A 192 7.27 6.52 11.65
N ALA A 193 8.60 6.50 11.86
CA ALA A 193 9.56 6.89 10.85
C ALA A 193 9.57 5.93 9.65
N GLU A 194 9.49 4.61 9.90
CA GLU A 194 9.37 3.58 8.85
C GLU A 194 8.09 3.77 8.01
N VAL A 195 6.95 4.06 8.64
CA VAL A 195 5.68 4.36 7.94
C VAL A 195 5.82 5.62 7.07
N LEU A 196 6.42 6.68 7.60
CA LEU A 196 6.64 7.93 6.86
C LEU A 196 7.58 7.70 5.66
N LEU A 197 8.66 6.94 5.82
CA LEU A 197 9.58 6.59 4.74
C LEU A 197 8.88 5.73 3.68
N ALA A 198 8.11 4.72 4.09
CA ALA A 198 7.37 3.87 3.17
C ALA A 198 6.43 4.71 2.28
N ASN A 199 5.62 5.58 2.88
CA ASN A 199 4.74 6.49 2.14
C ASN A 199 5.51 7.45 1.23
N TYR A 200 6.69 7.93 1.65
CA TYR A 200 7.54 8.79 0.84
C TYR A 200 7.99 8.06 -0.43
N PHE A 201 8.49 6.82 -0.28
CA PHE A 201 8.91 6.02 -1.42
C PHE A 201 7.74 5.65 -2.35
N TYR A 202 6.59 5.26 -1.80
CA TYR A 202 5.40 4.99 -2.60
C TYR A 202 4.95 6.21 -3.42
N ARG A 203 4.92 7.40 -2.80
CA ARG A 203 4.57 8.65 -3.48
C ARG A 203 5.51 8.96 -4.66
N ASN A 204 6.80 8.67 -4.49
CA ASN A 204 7.84 8.87 -5.49
C ASN A 204 8.00 7.69 -6.47
N SER A 205 7.00 6.80 -6.58
CA SER A 205 7.01 5.64 -7.47
C SER A 205 8.16 4.63 -7.22
N ARG A 206 8.73 4.64 -6.01
CA ARG A 206 9.79 3.73 -5.54
C ARG A 206 9.20 2.60 -4.71
N VAL A 207 8.39 1.77 -5.37
CA VAL A 207 7.53 0.77 -4.72
C VAL A 207 8.33 -0.27 -3.93
N LEU A 208 9.51 -0.66 -4.43
CA LEU A 208 10.37 -1.66 -3.78
C LEU A 208 10.87 -1.16 -2.42
N GLU A 209 11.42 0.05 -2.38
CA GLU A 209 11.88 0.68 -1.14
C GLU A 209 10.71 0.93 -0.18
N GLY A 210 9.55 1.34 -0.70
CA GLY A 210 8.33 1.47 0.11
C GLY A 210 7.94 0.16 0.80
N LYS A 211 8.04 -0.97 0.08
CA LYS A 211 7.79 -2.31 0.63
C LYS A 211 8.83 -2.74 1.66
N TYR A 212 10.10 -2.39 1.46
CA TYR A 212 11.16 -2.65 2.42
C TYR A 212 10.80 -2.03 3.78
N HIS A 213 10.53 -0.72 3.80
CA HIS A 213 10.16 0.00 5.02
C HIS A 213 8.84 -0.50 5.62
N THR A 214 7.85 -0.85 4.79
CA THR A 214 6.60 -1.48 5.27
C THR A 214 6.86 -2.81 5.97
N THR A 215 7.75 -3.65 5.43
CA THR A 215 8.10 -4.97 6.01
C THR A 215 8.85 -4.81 7.33
N THR A 216 9.74 -3.81 7.41
CA THR A 216 10.41 -3.45 8.66
C THR A 216 9.40 -2.99 9.71
N ALA A 217 8.47 -2.10 9.35
CA ALA A 217 7.40 -1.66 10.25
C ALA A 217 6.53 -2.83 10.74
N VAL A 218 6.15 -3.76 9.86
CA VAL A 218 5.43 -5.00 10.22
C VAL A 218 6.21 -5.80 11.27
N SER A 219 7.51 -5.99 11.04
CA SER A 219 8.38 -6.75 11.96
C SER A 219 8.45 -6.07 13.34
N LEU A 220 8.54 -4.74 13.38
CA LEU A 220 8.55 -3.96 14.61
C LEU A 220 7.23 -4.04 15.40
N VAL A 221 6.06 -3.91 14.74
CA VAL A 221 4.77 -3.99 15.46
C VAL A 221 4.47 -5.41 15.98
N LEU A 222 4.97 -6.44 15.29
CA LEU A 222 4.83 -7.84 15.72
C LEU A 222 5.79 -8.17 16.87
N SER A 223 7.07 -7.82 16.75
CA SER A 223 8.09 -8.04 17.80
C SER A 223 7.79 -7.26 19.08
N ALA A 224 7.28 -6.04 18.97
CA ALA A 224 6.82 -5.23 20.10
C ALA A 224 5.44 -5.68 20.64
N ARG A 225 4.86 -6.76 20.09
CA ARG A 225 3.56 -7.35 20.46
C ARG A 225 2.39 -6.34 20.44
N LEU A 226 2.46 -5.31 19.59
CA LEU A 226 1.40 -4.29 19.50
C LEU A 226 0.06 -4.88 19.05
N HIS A 227 0.09 -5.97 18.28
CA HIS A 227 -1.09 -6.73 17.85
C HIS A 227 -1.84 -7.45 18.98
N ARG A 228 -1.33 -7.41 20.23
CA ARG A 228 -1.90 -8.09 21.41
C ARG A 228 -2.25 -7.13 22.55
N ILE A 229 -2.25 -5.81 22.33
CA ILE A 229 -2.64 -4.86 23.38
C ILE A 229 -4.08 -5.17 23.81
N ARG A 230 -4.27 -5.39 25.12
CA ARG A 230 -5.54 -5.83 25.75
C ARG A 230 -5.99 -7.25 25.35
N SER A 231 -5.12 -8.14 24.88
CA SER A 231 -5.51 -9.53 24.59
C SER A 231 -6.09 -10.26 25.82
N THR A 232 -7.12 -11.08 25.59
CA THR A 232 -7.65 -12.01 26.60
C THR A 232 -6.70 -13.17 26.89
N GLU A 233 -5.81 -13.51 25.95
CA GLU A 233 -4.82 -14.57 26.18
C GLU A 233 -3.66 -14.02 27.01
N PRO A 234 -3.26 -14.72 28.08
CA PRO A 234 -2.10 -14.32 28.86
C PRO A 234 -0.87 -14.35 27.96
N THR A 235 -0.06 -13.30 28.03
CA THR A 235 1.27 -13.30 27.41
C THR A 235 2.05 -14.43 28.08
N SER A 236 2.26 -15.53 27.37
CA SER A 236 2.97 -16.69 27.91
C SER A 236 4.38 -16.26 28.31
N ALA A 237 4.58 -15.94 29.58
CA ALA A 237 5.88 -15.61 30.17
C ALA A 237 6.85 -16.81 30.22
N ASN A 238 6.48 -17.94 29.58
CA ASN A 238 7.18 -19.22 29.61
C ASN A 238 7.81 -19.63 28.27
N SER A 239 7.86 -18.75 27.26
CA SER A 239 8.81 -18.95 26.16
C SER A 239 10.20 -18.61 26.68
N LEU A 240 10.89 -19.63 27.18
CA LEU A 240 12.33 -19.65 27.46
C LEU A 240 13.12 -19.52 26.15
N ASP A 241 12.94 -18.41 25.42
CA ASP A 241 13.79 -18.08 24.29
C ASP A 241 14.69 -16.91 24.69
N VAL A 242 15.97 -17.24 24.85
CA VAL A 242 17.04 -16.35 25.27
C VAL A 242 17.32 -15.39 24.12
N GLY A 243 16.66 -14.24 24.14
CA GLY A 243 16.90 -13.17 23.18
C GLY A 243 16.00 -11.97 23.43
N VAL A 244 16.42 -11.08 24.34
CA VAL A 244 15.89 -9.72 24.58
C VAL A 244 14.45 -9.51 24.05
N GLU A 245 13.43 -10.01 24.75
CA GLU A 245 12.06 -9.64 24.43
C GLU A 245 11.94 -8.12 24.60
N ALA A 246 11.87 -7.38 23.50
CA ALA A 246 11.63 -5.94 23.49
C ALA A 246 10.15 -5.67 23.81
N THR A 247 9.66 -6.17 24.94
CA THR A 247 8.35 -5.80 25.47
C THR A 247 8.39 -4.35 25.89
N LEU A 248 7.57 -3.53 25.22
CA LEU A 248 7.35 -2.14 25.60
C LEU A 248 6.90 -2.05 27.07
N PRO A 249 7.32 -1.01 27.82
CA PRO A 249 6.78 -0.75 29.13
C PRO A 249 5.26 -0.51 29.04
N PRO A 250 4.49 -0.67 30.13
CA PRO A 250 3.08 -0.28 30.13
C PRO A 250 2.88 1.17 29.64
N PRO A 251 1.81 1.47 28.89
CA PRO A 251 1.54 2.83 28.46
C PRO A 251 1.28 3.72 29.67
N VAL A 252 1.78 4.97 29.64
CA VAL A 252 1.65 5.93 30.73
C VAL A 252 0.20 6.41 30.88
N ASP A 253 -0.52 6.52 29.77
CA ASP A 253 -1.92 6.91 29.73
C ASP A 253 -2.66 6.30 28.52
N LEU A 254 -3.96 6.60 28.42
CA LEU A 254 -4.82 6.12 27.33
C LEU A 254 -4.47 6.72 25.96
N VAL A 255 -3.82 7.88 25.92
CA VAL A 255 -3.38 8.50 24.67
C VAL A 255 -2.19 7.73 24.13
N GLU A 256 -1.20 7.41 24.96
CA GLU A 256 -0.06 6.56 24.55
C GLU A 256 -0.52 5.13 24.20
N GLU A 257 -1.47 4.55 24.93
CA GLU A 257 -2.10 3.29 24.53
C GLU A 257 -2.75 3.43 23.14
N GLY A 258 -3.41 4.56 22.88
CA GLY A 258 -4.00 4.90 21.60
C GLY A 258 -2.99 5.03 20.46
N GLU A 259 -1.85 5.69 20.69
CA GLU A 259 -0.75 5.79 19.73
C GLU A 259 -0.22 4.40 19.35
N ARG A 260 -0.07 3.50 20.32
CA ARG A 260 0.37 2.11 20.09
C ARG A 260 -0.67 1.27 19.33
N ILE A 261 -1.95 1.44 19.65
CA ILE A 261 -3.06 0.81 18.89
C ILE A 261 -3.03 1.32 17.45
N ASN A 262 -2.98 2.64 17.26
CA ASN A 262 -3.00 3.26 15.94
C ASN A 262 -1.74 2.89 15.12
N ALA A 263 -0.57 2.74 15.76
CA ALA A 263 0.65 2.27 15.10
C ALA A 263 0.43 0.93 14.40
N PHE A 264 -0.14 -0.06 15.11
CA PHE A 264 -0.41 -1.37 14.51
C PHE A 264 -1.39 -1.26 13.35
N TRP A 265 -2.50 -0.55 13.53
CA TRP A 265 -3.53 -0.44 12.49
C TRP A 265 -3.04 0.32 11.24
N THR A 266 -2.24 1.37 11.40
CA THR A 266 -1.62 2.10 10.28
C THR A 266 -0.67 1.19 9.50
N VAL A 267 0.16 0.41 10.19
CA VAL A 267 1.07 -0.56 9.54
C VAL A 267 0.29 -1.68 8.84
N LEU A 268 -0.78 -2.19 9.45
CA LEU A 268 -1.66 -3.19 8.84
C LEU A 268 -2.32 -2.66 7.56
N ILE A 269 -2.86 -1.43 7.59
CA ILE A 269 -3.45 -0.76 6.42
C ILE A 269 -2.43 -0.71 5.29
N LEU A 270 -1.24 -0.20 5.57
CA LEU A 270 -0.17 -0.05 4.59
C LEU A 270 0.22 -1.41 3.98
N ASN A 271 0.46 -2.41 4.82
CA ASN A 271 0.77 -3.78 4.36
C ASN A 271 -0.35 -4.36 3.49
N ASN A 272 -1.61 -4.29 3.95
CA ASN A 272 -2.74 -4.89 3.24
C ASN A 272 -2.95 -4.23 1.87
N CYS A 273 -2.92 -2.90 1.81
CA CYS A 273 -3.05 -2.15 0.57
C CYS A 273 -2.00 -2.55 -0.47
N TRP A 274 -0.72 -2.54 -0.08
CA TRP A 274 0.37 -2.76 -1.02
C TRP A 274 0.60 -4.22 -1.39
N SER A 275 0.41 -5.17 -0.46
CA SER A 275 0.40 -6.60 -0.80
C SER A 275 -0.74 -6.97 -1.74
N ALA A 276 -1.92 -6.38 -1.56
CA ALA A 276 -3.06 -6.63 -2.44
C ALA A 276 -2.87 -6.04 -3.84
N ALA A 277 -2.26 -4.86 -3.94
CA ALA A 277 -2.03 -4.17 -5.21
C ALA A 277 -1.02 -4.89 -6.11
N ASP A 278 0.07 -5.41 -5.53
CA ASP A 278 1.10 -6.12 -6.28
C ASP A 278 0.84 -7.64 -6.38
N GLY A 279 -0.13 -8.16 -5.63
CA GLY A 279 -0.50 -9.56 -5.60
C GLY A 279 0.44 -10.43 -4.75
N SER A 280 1.28 -9.82 -3.92
CA SER A 280 2.16 -10.55 -3.00
C SER A 280 1.40 -11.05 -1.77
N PRO A 281 1.89 -12.13 -1.12
CA PRO A 281 1.35 -12.55 0.18
C PRO A 281 1.48 -11.44 1.23
N SER A 282 0.48 -11.30 2.10
CA SER A 282 0.56 -10.40 3.25
C SER A 282 1.69 -10.80 4.19
N ASN A 283 2.45 -9.82 4.69
CA ASN A 283 3.49 -10.06 5.71
C ASN A 283 2.89 -10.31 7.11
N ILE A 284 1.59 -10.04 7.30
CA ILE A 284 0.88 -10.31 8.55
C ILE A 284 -0.09 -11.46 8.31
N SER A 285 0.23 -12.63 8.86
CA SER A 285 -0.66 -13.80 8.86
C SER A 285 -1.68 -13.70 9.99
N TYR A 286 -2.58 -12.72 9.92
CA TYR A 286 -3.52 -12.46 11.02
C TYR A 286 -4.59 -13.54 11.21
N THR A 287 -4.66 -14.54 10.35
CA THR A 287 -5.49 -15.75 10.53
C THR A 287 -4.76 -16.89 11.26
N ALA A 288 -3.43 -16.83 11.35
CA ALA A 288 -2.62 -17.79 12.09
C ALA A 288 -2.53 -17.39 13.58
N SER A 289 -2.17 -18.34 14.45
CA SER A 289 -2.17 -18.14 15.90
C SER A 289 -1.12 -17.14 16.37
N ASP A 290 0.02 -17.03 15.68
CA ASP A 290 1.12 -16.12 15.95
C ASP A 290 0.79 -14.69 15.54
N GLY A 291 0.29 -14.49 14.31
CA GLY A 291 -0.12 -13.18 13.78
C GLY A 291 -1.49 -12.70 14.23
N ARG A 292 -2.23 -13.48 15.03
CA ARG A 292 -3.62 -13.17 15.42
C ARG A 292 -3.73 -11.80 16.08
N VAL A 293 -4.65 -10.99 15.57
CA VAL A 293 -4.89 -9.64 16.09
C VAL A 293 -5.91 -9.67 17.22
N ASP A 294 -5.42 -9.49 18.44
CA ASP A 294 -6.21 -9.36 19.67
C ASP A 294 -6.19 -7.93 20.19
N LEU A 295 -6.43 -6.98 19.28
CA LEU A 295 -6.30 -5.54 19.48
C LEU A 295 -7.66 -4.86 19.31
N PRO A 296 -8.05 -3.86 20.13
CA PRO A 296 -9.26 -3.08 19.88
C PRO A 296 -9.20 -2.37 18.53
N TRP A 297 -10.35 -2.16 17.90
CA TRP A 297 -10.42 -1.25 16.75
C TRP A 297 -9.88 0.13 17.13
N PRO A 298 -9.16 0.81 16.21
CA PRO A 298 -8.53 2.09 16.51
C PRO A 298 -9.59 3.18 16.67
N LEU A 299 -9.24 4.22 17.39
CA LEU A 299 -10.00 5.47 17.46
C LEU A 299 -9.17 6.58 16.84
N ASP A 300 -9.82 7.64 16.39
CA ASP A 300 -9.09 8.86 16.00
C ASP A 300 -8.30 9.37 17.22
N ILE A 301 -7.06 9.81 17.00
CA ILE A 301 -6.11 10.07 18.11
C ILE A 301 -6.67 11.04 19.16
N ALA A 302 -7.40 12.06 18.71
CA ALA A 302 -8.08 13.04 19.57
C ALA A 302 -9.11 12.41 20.51
N SER A 303 -9.71 11.28 20.14
CA SER A 303 -10.71 10.58 20.95
C SER A 303 -10.11 9.92 22.18
N TYR A 304 -8.82 9.55 22.14
CA TYR A 304 -8.15 8.92 23.29
C TYR A 304 -7.97 9.86 24.48
N HIS A 305 -8.03 11.18 24.27
CA HIS A 305 -8.05 12.17 25.35
C HIS A 305 -9.35 12.16 26.16
N ARG A 306 -10.43 11.63 25.58
CA ARG A 306 -11.78 11.67 26.18
C ARG A 306 -12.36 10.29 26.45
N VAL A 307 -11.77 9.24 25.88
CA VAL A 307 -12.27 7.88 26.03
C VAL A 307 -12.13 7.43 27.49
N ASN A 308 -13.23 6.93 28.05
CA ASN A 308 -13.19 6.26 29.34
C ASN A 308 -13.19 4.75 29.09
N ARG A 309 -12.01 4.12 29.15
CA ARG A 309 -11.85 2.68 28.93
C ARG A 309 -11.54 1.97 30.23
N SER A 310 -12.36 0.99 30.59
CA SER A 310 -12.15 0.19 31.79
C SER A 310 -10.79 -0.53 31.73
N PRO A 311 -10.00 -0.56 32.83
CA PRO A 311 -8.78 -1.35 32.92
C PRO A 311 -8.99 -2.85 32.68
N GLN A 312 -10.22 -3.36 32.83
CA GLN A 312 -10.59 -4.75 32.58
C GLN A 312 -11.02 -5.04 31.14
N TYR A 313 -11.14 -4.01 30.29
CA TYR A 313 -11.47 -4.21 28.88
C TYR A 313 -10.42 -5.09 28.20
N ARG A 314 -10.87 -6.15 27.53
CA ARG A 314 -10.03 -7.11 26.80
C ARG A 314 -10.61 -7.40 25.42
N THR A 315 -9.74 -7.76 24.50
CA THR A 315 -10.06 -8.06 23.10
C THR A 315 -9.50 -9.41 22.69
N SER A 316 -10.12 -10.00 21.67
CA SER A 316 -9.72 -11.30 21.13
C SER A 316 -10.26 -11.44 19.71
N HIS A 317 -9.47 -11.98 18.80
CA HIS A 317 -9.92 -12.38 17.47
C HIS A 317 -10.56 -11.23 16.68
N THR A 318 -10.04 -10.00 16.80
CA THR A 318 -10.72 -8.78 16.30
C THR A 318 -11.03 -8.85 14.81
N ILE A 319 -10.03 -9.23 14.00
CA ILE A 319 -10.21 -9.34 12.55
C ILE A 319 -11.08 -10.55 12.18
N GLN A 320 -10.89 -11.68 12.87
CA GLN A 320 -11.68 -12.90 12.61
C GLN A 320 -13.17 -12.67 12.88
N LYS A 321 -13.51 -11.98 13.98
CA LYS A 321 -14.90 -11.63 14.31
C LYS A 321 -15.52 -10.75 13.24
N PHE A 322 -14.79 -9.75 12.75
CA PHE A 322 -15.25 -8.92 11.64
C PHE A 322 -15.46 -9.72 10.35
N LEU A 323 -14.51 -10.60 9.98
CA LEU A 323 -14.64 -11.49 8.81
C LEU A 323 -15.71 -12.58 9.00
N ALA A 324 -16.11 -12.88 10.23
CA ALA A 324 -17.24 -13.73 10.55
C ALA A 324 -18.59 -12.99 10.50
N SER A 325 -18.58 -11.67 10.26
CA SER A 325 -19.75 -10.78 10.29
C SER A 325 -20.34 -10.58 11.70
N ASP A 326 -19.50 -10.58 12.73
CA ASP A 326 -19.92 -10.12 14.05
C ASP A 326 -20.19 -8.61 14.02
N THR A 327 -21.17 -8.14 14.78
CA THR A 327 -21.44 -6.71 14.97
C THR A 327 -20.34 -6.07 15.82
N ASP A 328 -19.81 -4.94 15.38
CA ASP A 328 -19.02 -4.03 16.22
C ASP A 328 -19.46 -2.58 15.95
N ASP A 329 -19.37 -1.73 16.98
CA ASP A 329 -19.79 -0.32 16.90
C ASP A 329 -18.63 0.63 16.51
N SER A 330 -17.51 0.10 16.01
CA SER A 330 -16.30 0.89 15.77
C SER A 330 -16.28 1.48 14.38
N ASN A 331 -16.67 2.75 14.29
CA ASN A 331 -16.80 3.50 13.03
C ASN A 331 -15.89 4.75 12.96
N SER A 332 -14.81 4.80 13.76
CA SER A 332 -13.78 5.84 13.60
C SER A 332 -13.19 5.77 12.19
N ILE A 333 -12.63 6.88 11.70
CA ILE A 333 -12.15 6.96 10.32
C ILE A 333 -11.01 5.96 10.07
N ILE A 334 -10.08 5.86 11.00
CA ILE A 334 -9.00 4.86 10.94
C ILE A 334 -9.53 3.42 11.04
N ALA A 335 -10.61 3.15 11.79
CA ALA A 335 -11.21 1.81 11.84
C ALA A 335 -11.90 1.45 10.52
N LEU A 336 -12.61 2.39 9.90
CA LEU A 336 -13.19 2.21 8.58
C LEU A 336 -12.11 1.96 7.52
N HIS A 337 -10.98 2.69 7.58
CA HIS A 337 -9.84 2.46 6.69
C HIS A 337 -9.21 1.08 6.91
N ALA A 338 -9.00 0.67 8.16
CA ALA A 338 -8.51 -0.66 8.50
C ALA A 338 -9.42 -1.76 7.95
N LYS A 339 -10.73 -1.67 8.18
CA LYS A 339 -11.73 -2.62 7.66
C LYS A 339 -11.72 -2.68 6.14
N ALA A 340 -11.72 -1.53 5.45
CA ALA A 340 -11.67 -1.47 4.00
C ALA A 340 -10.40 -2.11 3.43
N SER A 341 -9.22 -1.86 4.03
CA SER A 341 -7.95 -2.47 3.59
C SER A 341 -7.92 -3.99 3.80
N ILE A 342 -8.48 -4.49 4.91
CA ILE A 342 -8.61 -5.93 5.18
C ILE A 342 -9.49 -6.60 4.13
N LEU A 343 -10.66 -6.00 3.84
CA LEU A 343 -11.57 -6.53 2.83
C LEU A 343 -10.93 -6.53 1.44
N TYR A 344 -10.19 -5.48 1.09
CA TYR A 344 -9.49 -5.39 -0.19
C TYR A 344 -8.43 -6.48 -0.33
N GLU A 345 -7.61 -6.70 0.70
CA GLU A 345 -6.59 -7.74 0.71
C GLU A 345 -7.19 -9.15 0.65
N GLN A 346 -8.23 -9.41 1.45
CA GLN A 346 -8.91 -10.70 1.43
C GLN A 346 -9.59 -10.96 0.09
N ALA A 347 -10.24 -9.95 -0.50
CA ALA A 347 -10.89 -10.08 -1.80
C ALA A 347 -9.90 -10.36 -2.92
N SER A 348 -8.76 -9.65 -2.94
CA SER A 348 -7.68 -9.89 -3.90
C SER A 348 -7.13 -11.32 -3.78
N ARG A 349 -6.90 -11.79 -2.55
CA ARG A 349 -6.41 -13.16 -2.30
C ARG A 349 -7.42 -14.26 -2.61
N VAL A 350 -8.70 -14.05 -2.33
CA VAL A 350 -9.74 -15.02 -2.68
C VAL A 350 -9.94 -15.03 -4.19
N GLY A 351 -10.07 -13.87 -4.84
CA GLY A 351 -10.27 -13.77 -6.29
C GLY A 351 -9.17 -14.49 -7.08
N THR A 352 -7.90 -14.26 -6.73
CA THR A 352 -6.75 -14.88 -7.42
C THR A 352 -6.65 -16.40 -7.25
N LYS A 353 -7.33 -17.00 -6.28
CA LYS A 353 -7.37 -18.46 -6.11
C LYS A 353 -8.30 -19.14 -7.11
N PHE A 354 -9.21 -18.42 -7.77
CA PHE A 354 -10.12 -19.02 -8.74
C PHE A 354 -9.39 -19.60 -9.95
N ARG A 355 -9.79 -20.80 -10.38
CA ARG A 355 -9.25 -21.54 -11.51
C ARG A 355 -10.40 -22.26 -12.22
N PRO A 356 -10.55 -22.12 -13.55
CA PRO A 356 -11.52 -22.92 -14.28
C PRO A 356 -11.22 -24.42 -14.12
N GLY A 357 -12.25 -25.22 -13.82
CA GLY A 357 -12.11 -26.67 -13.70
C GLY A 357 -11.51 -27.17 -12.37
N MET A 358 -11.64 -26.40 -11.28
CA MET A 358 -11.34 -26.88 -9.92
C MET A 358 -12.02 -28.22 -9.61
N GLN A 359 -11.37 -29.04 -8.78
CA GLN A 359 -11.99 -30.25 -8.25
C GLN A 359 -13.19 -29.90 -7.37
N GLN A 360 -14.20 -30.77 -7.32
CA GLN A 360 -15.48 -30.50 -6.64
C GLN A 360 -15.32 -30.03 -5.18
N GLN A 361 -14.42 -30.66 -4.42
CA GLN A 361 -14.16 -30.29 -3.02
C GLN A 361 -13.45 -28.94 -2.88
N GLU A 362 -12.50 -28.66 -3.76
CA GLU A 362 -11.78 -27.37 -3.81
C GLU A 362 -12.73 -26.24 -4.20
N ALA A 363 -13.55 -26.46 -5.23
CA ALA A 363 -14.59 -25.52 -5.67
C ALA A 363 -15.59 -25.22 -4.55
N ALA A 364 -16.06 -26.24 -3.82
CA ALA A 364 -16.97 -26.05 -2.70
C ALA A 364 -16.37 -25.17 -1.59
N ARG A 365 -15.11 -25.40 -1.22
CA ARG A 365 -14.39 -24.59 -0.21
C ARG A 365 -14.16 -23.16 -0.70
N PHE A 366 -13.79 -23.01 -1.97
CA PHE A 366 -13.61 -21.71 -2.61
C PHE A 366 -14.92 -20.92 -2.55
N PHE A 367 -16.04 -21.48 -3.02
CA PHE A 367 -17.32 -20.76 -3.06
C PHE A 367 -17.89 -20.48 -1.67
N ALA A 368 -17.67 -21.36 -0.68
CA ALA A 368 -18.03 -21.07 0.71
C ALA A 368 -17.27 -19.85 1.27
N THR A 369 -15.97 -19.77 0.97
CA THR A 369 -15.12 -18.62 1.36
C THR A 369 -15.55 -17.36 0.61
N PHE A 370 -15.78 -17.47 -0.70
CA PHE A 370 -16.27 -16.40 -1.56
C PHE A 370 -17.57 -15.80 -1.05
N SER A 371 -18.61 -16.62 -0.82
CA SER A 371 -19.92 -16.14 -0.39
C SER A 371 -19.89 -15.53 1.01
N THR A 372 -19.04 -16.06 1.90
CA THR A 372 -18.84 -15.46 3.23
C THR A 372 -18.22 -14.07 3.09
N LEU A 373 -17.17 -13.93 2.30
CA LEU A 373 -16.51 -12.65 2.09
C LEU A 373 -17.40 -11.64 1.35
N GLU A 374 -18.14 -12.06 0.31
CA GLU A 374 -19.10 -11.21 -0.41
C GLU A 374 -20.11 -10.60 0.56
N ARG A 375 -20.66 -11.42 1.47
CA ARG A 375 -21.62 -10.96 2.49
C ARG A 375 -21.01 -9.92 3.43
N VAL A 376 -19.77 -10.12 3.88
CA VAL A 376 -19.08 -9.16 4.76
C VAL A 376 -18.80 -7.85 4.02
N ILE A 377 -18.33 -7.91 2.77
CA ILE A 377 -18.09 -6.71 1.95
C ILE A 377 -19.41 -5.96 1.72
N GLN A 378 -20.48 -6.66 1.36
CA GLN A 378 -21.78 -6.04 1.12
C GLN A 378 -22.30 -5.35 2.39
N ARG A 379 -22.26 -6.02 3.55
CA ARG A 379 -22.67 -5.41 4.81
C ARG A 379 -21.83 -4.19 5.18
N PHE A 380 -20.52 -4.25 4.95
CA PHE A 380 -19.64 -3.12 5.20
C PHE A 380 -19.99 -1.93 4.30
N LEU A 381 -20.24 -2.17 3.00
CA LEU A 381 -20.68 -1.13 2.06
C LEU A 381 -22.03 -0.51 2.46
N GLU A 382 -22.98 -1.32 2.93
CA GLU A 382 -24.30 -0.86 3.40
C GLU A 382 -24.20 -0.05 4.70
N GLY A 383 -23.25 -0.38 5.57
CA GLY A 383 -23.00 0.32 6.83
C GLY A 383 -22.03 1.51 6.74
N LEU A 384 -21.41 1.73 5.57
CA LEU A 384 -20.41 2.78 5.39
C LEU A 384 -21.12 4.16 5.36
N PRO A 385 -20.67 5.15 6.15
CA PRO A 385 -21.21 6.51 6.06
C PRO A 385 -21.07 7.06 4.64
N SER A 386 -21.95 7.98 4.25
CA SER A 386 -21.86 8.58 2.91
C SER A 386 -20.53 9.34 2.72
N PRO A 387 -20.04 9.51 1.48
CA PRO A 387 -18.79 10.25 1.25
C PRO A 387 -18.80 11.66 1.87
N MET A 388 -19.95 12.35 1.81
CA MET A 388 -20.10 13.67 2.44
C MET A 388 -20.07 13.61 3.97
N ALA A 389 -20.61 12.55 4.57
CA ALA A 389 -20.55 12.36 6.02
C ALA A 389 -19.11 12.13 6.52
N ILE A 390 -18.28 11.41 5.76
CA ILE A 390 -16.85 11.23 6.11
C ILE A 390 -16.07 12.52 5.88
N ALA A 391 -16.28 13.20 4.75
CA ALA A 391 -15.57 14.43 4.40
C ALA A 391 -15.86 15.61 5.34
N THR A 392 -16.93 15.55 6.13
CA THR A 392 -17.21 16.54 7.20
C THR A 392 -16.48 16.22 8.50
N GLN A 393 -16.10 14.97 8.73
CA GLN A 393 -15.44 14.51 9.95
C GLN A 393 -13.92 14.37 9.77
N SER A 394 -13.45 14.20 8.54
CA SER A 394 -12.05 13.99 8.18
C SER A 394 -11.76 14.56 6.81
N SER A 395 -10.58 14.27 6.27
CA SER A 395 -10.14 14.82 5.02
C SER A 395 -10.80 14.18 3.80
N THR A 396 -10.75 14.92 2.68
CA THR A 396 -11.12 14.41 1.37
C THR A 396 -10.31 13.16 1.00
N GLY A 397 -9.00 13.14 1.34
CA GLY A 397 -8.12 11.99 1.09
C GLY A 397 -8.63 10.71 1.76
N ALA A 398 -8.93 10.78 3.07
CA ALA A 398 -9.48 9.66 3.83
C ALA A 398 -10.81 9.16 3.24
N THR A 399 -11.68 10.07 2.84
CA THR A 399 -12.96 9.72 2.21
C THR A 399 -12.75 8.94 0.91
N VAL A 400 -11.93 9.48 0.00
CA VAL A 400 -11.66 8.88 -1.31
C VAL A 400 -11.04 7.49 -1.15
N VAL A 401 -10.03 7.33 -0.28
CA VAL A 401 -9.34 6.05 -0.13
C VAL A 401 -10.24 4.97 0.49
N ILE A 402 -11.00 5.29 1.55
CA ILE A 402 -11.89 4.32 2.22
C ILE A 402 -12.96 3.82 1.25
N HIS A 403 -13.66 4.74 0.56
CA HIS A 403 -14.71 4.33 -0.36
C HIS A 403 -14.15 3.61 -1.59
N THR A 404 -13.00 4.05 -2.12
CA THR A 404 -12.37 3.37 -3.27
C THR A 404 -11.93 1.96 -2.90
N LEU A 405 -11.27 1.75 -1.77
CA LEU A 405 -10.87 0.41 -1.28
C LEU A 405 -12.10 -0.49 -1.08
N SER A 406 -13.18 0.05 -0.52
CA SER A 406 -14.41 -0.70 -0.27
C SER A 406 -15.04 -1.21 -1.58
N GLN A 407 -15.16 -0.33 -2.58
CA GLN A 407 -15.66 -0.73 -3.91
C GLN A 407 -14.69 -1.69 -4.61
N MET A 408 -13.39 -1.46 -4.48
CA MET A 408 -12.37 -2.32 -5.08
C MET A 408 -12.36 -3.72 -4.46
N SER A 409 -12.74 -3.87 -3.19
CA SER A 409 -12.93 -5.17 -2.55
C SER A 409 -13.98 -6.01 -3.29
N MET A 410 -15.14 -5.42 -3.60
CA MET A 410 -16.18 -6.11 -4.35
C MET A 410 -15.74 -6.41 -5.80
N ILE A 411 -15.09 -5.43 -6.46
CA ILE A 411 -14.58 -5.60 -7.82
C ILE A 411 -13.58 -6.75 -7.89
N GLN A 412 -12.58 -6.77 -7.01
CA GLN A 412 -11.53 -7.81 -7.01
C GLN A 412 -12.08 -9.21 -6.74
N LEU A 413 -13.06 -9.32 -5.83
CA LEU A 413 -13.69 -10.60 -5.54
C LEU A 413 -14.38 -11.18 -6.80
N HIS A 414 -15.09 -10.34 -7.55
CA HIS A 414 -15.87 -10.75 -8.71
C HIS A 414 -15.10 -10.71 -10.06
N ALA A 415 -13.94 -10.05 -10.13
CA ALA A 415 -13.16 -9.89 -11.36
C ALA A 415 -12.86 -11.19 -12.13
N PRO A 416 -12.52 -12.33 -11.48
CA PRO A 416 -12.28 -13.60 -12.19
C PRO A 416 -13.50 -14.13 -12.95
N PHE A 417 -14.70 -13.65 -12.62
CA PHE A 417 -15.97 -14.09 -13.20
C PHE A 417 -16.55 -13.12 -14.22
N LEU A 418 -15.88 -12.00 -14.51
CA LEU A 418 -16.39 -10.90 -15.32
C LEU A 418 -16.95 -11.36 -16.67
N ALA A 419 -16.21 -12.21 -17.39
CA ALA A 419 -16.61 -12.72 -18.71
C ALA A 419 -17.60 -13.91 -18.66
N ARG A 420 -17.82 -14.52 -17.48
CA ARG A 420 -18.47 -15.84 -17.36
C ARG A 420 -19.79 -15.80 -16.58
N ASN A 421 -20.00 -14.79 -15.75
CA ASN A 421 -21.15 -14.71 -14.85
C ASN A 421 -21.80 -13.32 -14.92
N PRO A 422 -23.02 -13.19 -15.48
CA PRO A 422 -23.73 -11.92 -15.58
C PRO A 422 -23.96 -11.21 -14.24
N SER A 423 -24.20 -11.97 -13.16
CA SER A 423 -24.41 -11.42 -11.82
C SER A 423 -23.12 -10.79 -11.27
N SER A 424 -21.99 -11.51 -11.39
CA SER A 424 -20.67 -10.97 -11.02
C SER A 424 -20.31 -9.75 -11.85
N ARG A 425 -20.58 -9.78 -13.15
CA ARG A 425 -20.40 -8.61 -14.04
C ARG A 425 -21.21 -7.41 -13.55
N GLY A 426 -22.48 -7.62 -13.19
CA GLY A 426 -23.34 -6.57 -12.62
C GLY A 426 -22.74 -5.93 -11.35
N ARG A 427 -22.18 -6.74 -10.45
CA ARG A 427 -21.48 -6.26 -9.23
C ARG A 427 -20.25 -5.42 -9.58
N VAL A 428 -19.42 -5.90 -10.51
CA VAL A 428 -18.20 -5.20 -10.94
C VAL A 428 -18.54 -3.84 -11.58
N VAL A 429 -19.50 -3.82 -12.50
CA VAL A 429 -19.92 -2.57 -13.16
C VAL A 429 -20.54 -1.59 -12.17
N ALA A 430 -21.32 -2.06 -11.19
CA ALA A 430 -21.82 -1.21 -10.11
C ALA A 430 -20.68 -0.59 -9.29
N GLY A 431 -19.63 -1.37 -9.00
CA GLY A 431 -18.41 -0.88 -8.34
C GLY A 431 -17.70 0.20 -9.17
N PHE A 432 -17.56 0.02 -10.49
CA PHE A 432 -16.98 1.04 -11.38
C PHE A 432 -17.75 2.36 -11.32
N ARG A 433 -19.09 2.30 -11.39
CA ARG A 433 -19.94 3.48 -11.27
C ARG A 433 -19.74 4.19 -9.94
N ALA A 434 -19.67 3.44 -8.84
CA ALA A 434 -19.45 4.00 -7.51
C ALA A 434 -18.08 4.71 -7.40
N ILE A 435 -17.00 4.11 -7.92
CA ILE A 435 -15.67 4.73 -7.96
C ILE A 435 -15.71 6.03 -8.77
N VAL A 436 -16.34 6.02 -9.95
CA VAL A 436 -16.48 7.22 -10.79
C VAL A 436 -17.33 8.30 -10.12
N GLN A 437 -18.38 7.94 -9.38
CA GLN A 437 -19.17 8.89 -8.59
C GLN A 437 -18.34 9.55 -7.49
N ILE A 438 -17.46 8.81 -6.81
CA ILE A 438 -16.53 9.35 -5.82
C ILE A 438 -15.57 10.33 -6.48
N ILE A 439 -14.94 9.93 -7.59
CA ILE A 439 -14.02 10.79 -8.36
C ILE A 439 -14.68 12.12 -8.76
N ARG A 440 -15.94 12.09 -9.23
CA ARG A 440 -16.68 13.30 -9.62
C ARG A 440 -17.11 14.16 -8.44
N GLY A 441 -17.27 13.56 -7.26
CA GLY A 441 -17.71 14.25 -6.05
C GLY A 441 -16.62 15.08 -5.38
N PHE A 442 -15.35 14.87 -5.71
CA PHE A 442 -14.22 15.52 -5.05
C PHE A 442 -13.25 16.13 -6.07
N ASP A 443 -12.83 17.37 -5.82
CA ASP A 443 -11.84 18.04 -6.67
C ASP A 443 -10.43 17.56 -6.32
N ILE A 444 -10.00 16.51 -7.03
CA ILE A 444 -8.69 15.87 -6.87
C ILE A 444 -7.55 16.85 -7.13
N SER A 445 -7.74 17.79 -8.06
CA SER A 445 -6.70 18.74 -8.47
C SER A 445 -6.30 19.72 -7.37
N ARG A 446 -7.16 19.91 -6.37
CA ARG A 446 -6.91 20.79 -5.23
C ARG A 446 -6.30 20.09 -4.02
N SER A 447 -6.15 18.77 -4.05
CA SER A 447 -5.58 18.04 -2.94
C SER A 447 -4.06 18.14 -2.96
N LEU A 448 -3.45 18.58 -1.86
CA LEU A 448 -1.97 18.62 -1.72
C LEU A 448 -1.38 17.21 -1.54
N PHE A 449 -2.17 16.32 -0.93
CA PHE A 449 -1.82 14.93 -0.71
C PHE A 449 -3.00 14.03 -1.05
N MET A 450 -2.69 12.84 -1.55
CA MET A 450 -3.61 11.71 -1.66
C MET A 450 -2.82 10.45 -1.36
N ASP A 451 -3.44 9.50 -0.68
CA ASP A 451 -2.82 8.20 -0.44
C ASP A 451 -2.38 7.58 -1.78
N PRO A 452 -1.08 7.29 -1.98
CA PRO A 452 -0.59 6.81 -3.26
C PRO A 452 -1.28 5.51 -3.74
N ILE A 453 -1.87 4.72 -2.82
CA ILE A 453 -2.63 3.53 -3.20
C ILE A 453 -3.80 3.86 -4.13
N VAL A 454 -4.44 5.02 -3.96
CA VAL A 454 -5.62 5.42 -4.75
C VAL A 454 -5.30 5.44 -6.24
N GLY A 455 -4.10 5.91 -6.60
CA GLY A 455 -3.64 5.89 -7.97
C GLY A 455 -3.54 4.48 -8.57
N VAL A 456 -3.05 3.53 -7.78
CA VAL A 456 -2.96 2.12 -8.18
C VAL A 456 -4.37 1.50 -8.31
N LEU A 457 -5.29 1.81 -7.40
CA LEU A 457 -6.68 1.32 -7.44
C LEU A 457 -7.41 1.84 -8.68
N TRP A 458 -7.27 3.13 -9.00
CA TRP A 458 -7.88 3.72 -10.18
C TRP A 458 -7.29 3.16 -11.47
N ALA A 459 -5.96 2.99 -11.54
CA ALA A 459 -5.32 2.36 -12.69
C ALA A 459 -5.80 0.92 -12.90
N ASN A 460 -5.94 0.15 -11.81
CA ASN A 460 -6.49 -1.20 -11.86
C ASN A 460 -7.95 -1.22 -12.31
N THR A 461 -8.76 -0.27 -11.83
CA THR A 461 -10.14 -0.07 -12.29
C THR A 461 -10.20 0.20 -13.79
N GLY A 462 -9.33 1.07 -14.31
CA GLY A 462 -9.23 1.34 -15.74
C GLY A 462 -8.82 0.11 -16.56
N LYS A 463 -7.87 -0.70 -16.07
CA LYS A 463 -7.47 -1.97 -16.71
C LYS A 463 -8.66 -2.95 -16.82
N LEU A 464 -9.45 -3.09 -15.76
CA LEU A 464 -10.63 -3.95 -15.76
C LEU A 464 -11.75 -3.41 -16.66
N LEU A 465 -11.91 -2.08 -16.75
CA LEU A 465 -12.84 -1.46 -17.71
C LEU A 465 -12.41 -1.71 -19.16
N MET A 466 -11.11 -1.68 -19.47
CA MET A 466 -10.63 -2.05 -20.80
C MET A 466 -10.94 -3.52 -21.14
N GLN A 467 -10.74 -4.43 -20.18
CA GLN A 467 -11.12 -5.84 -20.37
C GLN A 467 -12.62 -6.00 -20.64
N GLU A 468 -13.45 -5.24 -19.92
CA GLU A 468 -14.90 -5.20 -20.11
C GLU A 468 -15.30 -4.67 -21.51
N ILE A 469 -14.59 -3.65 -22.01
CA ILE A 469 -14.79 -3.10 -23.37
C ILE A 469 -14.41 -4.14 -24.44
N SER A 470 -13.24 -4.77 -24.31
CA SER A 470 -12.71 -5.75 -25.27
C SER A 470 -13.48 -7.07 -25.27
N GLY A 471 -14.15 -7.43 -24.17
CA GLY A 471 -14.91 -8.68 -24.01
C GLY A 471 -16.16 -8.83 -24.91
N GLY A 472 -16.41 -7.91 -25.85
CA GLY A 472 -17.38 -8.06 -26.93
C GLY A 472 -18.86 -7.98 -26.54
N GLN A 473 -19.20 -7.87 -25.25
CA GLN A 473 -20.58 -7.62 -24.78
C GLN A 473 -20.90 -6.14 -24.53
N GLY A 474 -19.95 -5.24 -24.82
CA GLY A 474 -20.17 -3.79 -24.85
C GLY A 474 -21.18 -3.35 -25.93
N ALA A 475 -21.38 -4.16 -26.98
CA ALA A 475 -22.38 -3.89 -28.01
C ALA A 475 -23.83 -3.86 -27.49
N VAL A 476 -24.10 -4.43 -26.31
CA VAL A 476 -25.43 -4.42 -25.66
C VAL A 476 -25.51 -3.34 -24.56
N ALA A 477 -24.38 -2.86 -24.03
CA ALA A 477 -24.31 -1.92 -22.90
C ALA A 477 -24.08 -0.45 -23.28
N GLY A 478 -23.90 -0.14 -24.58
CA GLY A 478 -23.62 1.22 -25.05
C GLY A 478 -22.24 1.74 -24.64
N ASN A 479 -22.00 3.04 -24.83
CA ASN A 479 -20.69 3.69 -24.57
C ASN A 479 -20.37 3.87 -23.07
N GLU A 480 -21.12 3.27 -22.14
CA GLU A 480 -20.97 3.52 -20.70
C GLU A 480 -19.58 3.10 -20.16
N PRO A 481 -19.06 1.88 -20.40
CA PRO A 481 -17.73 1.51 -19.89
C PRO A 481 -16.61 2.44 -20.38
N LEU A 482 -16.72 2.92 -21.62
CA LEU A 482 -15.79 3.90 -22.19
C LEU A 482 -15.92 5.26 -21.50
N GLN A 483 -17.14 5.72 -21.22
CA GLN A 483 -17.36 6.96 -20.46
C GLN A 483 -16.79 6.89 -19.04
N LEU A 484 -16.96 5.75 -18.35
CA LEU A 484 -16.37 5.52 -17.03
C LEU A 484 -14.84 5.53 -17.09
N LEU A 485 -14.26 4.86 -18.08
CA LEU A 485 -12.81 4.84 -18.31
C LEU A 485 -12.25 6.24 -18.54
N ASN A 486 -12.91 7.06 -19.36
CA ASN A 486 -12.49 8.43 -19.63
C ASN A 486 -12.45 9.30 -18.36
N VAL A 487 -13.40 9.11 -17.44
CA VAL A 487 -13.39 9.85 -16.15
C VAL A 487 -12.18 9.44 -15.31
N ILE A 488 -11.89 8.14 -15.22
CA ILE A 488 -10.74 7.63 -14.47
C ILE A 488 -9.43 8.15 -15.07
N MET A 489 -9.28 8.07 -16.40
CA MET A 489 -8.10 8.61 -17.09
C MET A 489 -7.92 10.10 -16.85
N SER A 490 -9.01 10.88 -16.92
CA SER A 490 -8.97 12.32 -16.64
C SER A 490 -8.56 12.61 -15.19
N ALA A 491 -9.04 11.82 -14.22
CA ALA A 491 -8.71 11.98 -12.82
C ALA A 491 -7.24 11.66 -12.52
N ILE A 492 -6.72 10.56 -13.07
CA ILE A 492 -5.31 10.20 -12.98
C ILE A 492 -4.45 11.29 -13.65
N THR A 493 -4.86 11.80 -14.82
CA THR A 493 -4.15 12.88 -15.55
C THR A 493 -4.09 14.17 -14.73
N ALA A 494 -5.18 14.54 -14.06
CA ALA A 494 -5.22 15.75 -13.23
C ALA A 494 -4.25 15.70 -12.04
N GLY A 495 -4.00 14.50 -11.48
CA GLY A 495 -3.05 14.31 -10.38
C GLY A 495 -1.62 14.00 -10.82
N ALA A 496 -1.41 13.52 -12.04
CA ALA A 496 -0.10 13.07 -12.54
C ALA A 496 0.98 14.16 -12.49
N SER A 497 0.61 15.44 -12.68
CA SER A 497 1.56 16.56 -12.59
C SER A 497 2.13 16.80 -11.18
N HIS A 498 1.51 16.23 -10.14
CA HIS A 498 1.91 16.44 -8.75
C HIS A 498 2.45 15.16 -8.10
N TRP A 499 2.07 13.97 -8.58
CA TRP A 499 2.38 12.69 -7.94
C TRP A 499 3.04 11.72 -8.93
N PRO A 500 4.36 11.47 -8.82
CA PRO A 500 5.10 10.59 -9.74
C PRO A 500 4.51 9.19 -9.91
N LEU A 501 3.93 8.62 -8.85
CA LEU A 501 3.27 7.33 -8.96
C LEU A 501 2.03 7.38 -9.88
N LEU A 502 1.22 8.45 -9.83
CA LEU A 502 0.09 8.59 -10.75
C LEU A 502 0.55 8.74 -12.20
N GLU A 503 1.64 9.48 -12.42
CA GLU A 503 2.24 9.62 -13.75
C GLU A 503 2.72 8.26 -14.29
N ALA A 504 3.38 7.46 -13.46
CA ALA A 504 3.76 6.09 -13.82
C ALA A 504 2.53 5.23 -14.15
N GLN A 505 1.49 5.27 -13.30
CA GLN A 505 0.24 4.55 -13.54
C GLN A 505 -0.48 5.01 -14.83
N LEU A 506 -0.47 6.31 -15.14
CA LEU A 506 -1.06 6.87 -16.35
C LEU A 506 -0.33 6.38 -17.61
N THR A 507 1.00 6.37 -17.56
CA THR A 507 1.85 5.92 -18.66
C THR A 507 1.56 4.45 -19.00
N ASP A 508 1.53 3.59 -17.99
CA ASP A 508 1.16 2.19 -18.14
C ASP A 508 -0.25 2.02 -18.73
N LEU A 509 -1.21 2.80 -18.23
CA LEU A 509 -2.59 2.72 -18.65
C LEU A 509 -2.79 3.19 -20.10
N ASN A 510 -2.11 4.25 -20.51
CA ASN A 510 -2.10 4.74 -21.89
C ASN A 510 -1.52 3.70 -22.85
N HIS A 511 -0.40 3.06 -22.48
CA HIS A 511 0.21 2.01 -23.29
C HIS A 511 -0.76 0.83 -23.51
N LEU A 512 -1.46 0.40 -22.46
CA LEU A 512 -2.48 -0.65 -22.55
C LEU A 512 -3.67 -0.22 -23.40
N TYR A 513 -4.15 1.01 -23.23
CA TYR A 513 -5.25 1.55 -24.01
C TYR A 513 -4.94 1.58 -25.51
N THR A 514 -3.77 2.09 -25.89
CA THR A 514 -3.34 2.15 -27.29
C THR A 514 -3.20 0.75 -27.89
N SER A 515 -2.63 -0.19 -27.13
CA SER A 515 -2.51 -1.59 -27.57
C SER A 515 -3.88 -2.23 -27.82
N ALA A 516 -4.84 -2.02 -26.90
CA ALA A 516 -6.20 -2.55 -27.03
C ALA A 516 -6.96 -1.95 -28.22
N MET A 517 -6.78 -0.66 -28.50
CA MET A 517 -7.39 0.01 -29.66
C MET A 517 -6.80 -0.47 -31.00
N GLN A 518 -5.49 -0.71 -31.05
CA GLN A 518 -4.84 -1.31 -32.22
C GLN A 518 -5.31 -2.74 -32.51
N GLU A 519 -5.50 -3.56 -31.47
CA GLU A 519 -6.00 -4.94 -31.61
C GLU A 519 -7.49 -5.02 -31.99
N SER A 520 -8.29 -4.01 -31.65
CA SER A 520 -9.74 -3.99 -31.93
C SER A 520 -10.14 -3.36 -33.26
N GLY A 521 -9.18 -2.78 -34.02
CA GLY A 521 -9.43 -2.21 -35.36
C GLY A 521 -10.33 -0.97 -35.36
N LEU A 522 -10.56 -0.35 -34.20
CA LEU A 522 -11.30 0.88 -34.02
C LEU A 522 -10.33 2.06 -34.11
N GLN A 523 -10.05 2.53 -35.33
CA GLN A 523 -9.47 3.86 -35.58
C GLN A 523 -10.55 4.84 -36.00
#